data_AF-A0A967DJJ7-F1
#
_entry.id   AF-A0A967DJJ7-F1
#
_cell.length_a   1.000
_cell.length_b   1.000
_cell.length_c   1.000
_cell.angle_alpha   90.00
_cell.angle_beta   90.00
_cell.angle_gamma   90.00
#
_symmetry.space_group_name_H-M   'P 1'
#
loop_
_entity.id
_entity.type
_entity.pdbx_description
1 polymer ?
#
loop_
_entity_poly.entity_id
_entity_poly.type
_entity_poly.pdbx_seq_one_letter_code
_entity_poly.pdbx_strand_id
1 'polypeptide(L)'
;MLSCEQFEILLADHLDGELAPPERASDRAAFEAHRASCRMCAELAEDAGSAVAFMEIAADVEPPPALMTKILHSTNAGWELKLRGRGIRGWINRTLAPVLRPRLVMGAMMTLMSVTMLSRCAGAPKKVLTAADLDPVRLWSSLDDRTHRMWDRTMKSYESMRLVYEIRNQINDWQLQQTDAEEAAVEASANSRKLNAPVTQAKPTESKQENTK
;
A
#
# COMPACT_ATOMS: atom_id res chain seq x y z
N MET A 1 -9.82 28.95 -22.00
CA MET A 1 -10.99 29.83 -22.18
C MET A 1 -12.22 28.94 -22.13
N LEU A 2 -13.20 29.27 -21.29
CA LEU A 2 -14.46 28.54 -21.19
C LEU A 2 -15.25 28.72 -22.50
N SER A 3 -15.86 27.66 -23.03
CA SER A 3 -16.77 27.77 -24.19
C SER A 3 -18.18 28.18 -23.74
N CYS A 4 -19.03 28.65 -24.67
CA CYS A 4 -20.42 29.00 -24.37
C CYS A 4 -21.23 27.78 -23.87
N GLU A 5 -20.98 26.59 -24.42
CA GLU A 5 -21.61 25.35 -23.96
C GLU A 5 -21.21 25.01 -22.52
N GLN A 6 -19.93 25.13 -22.19
CA GLN A 6 -19.45 24.92 -20.81
C GLN A 6 -20.01 25.96 -19.83
N PHE A 7 -20.23 27.19 -20.30
CA PHE A 7 -20.89 28.23 -19.51
C PHE A 7 -22.34 27.85 -19.17
N GLU A 8 -23.12 27.37 -20.13
CA GLU A 8 -24.51 26.96 -19.91
C GLU A 8 -24.61 25.78 -18.94
N ILE A 9 -23.67 24.84 -18.99
CA ILE A 9 -23.60 23.72 -18.03
C ILE A 9 -23.40 24.25 -16.60
N LEU A 10 -22.54 25.25 -16.42
CA LEU A 10 -22.23 25.83 -15.11
C LEU A 10 -23.27 26.87 -14.63
N LEU A 11 -24.21 27.26 -15.49
CA LEU A 11 -25.17 28.33 -15.17
C LEU A 11 -26.09 27.95 -14.01
N ALA A 12 -26.59 26.70 -13.95
CA ALA A 12 -27.43 26.24 -12.85
C ALA A 12 -26.66 26.26 -11.53
N ASP A 13 -25.47 25.63 -11.50
CA ASP A 13 -24.58 25.64 -10.33
C ASP A 13 -24.21 27.07 -9.87
N HIS A 14 -24.13 28.03 -10.80
CA HIS A 14 -23.93 29.43 -10.46
C HIS A 14 -25.16 30.04 -9.77
N LEU A 15 -26.36 29.82 -10.34
CA LEU A 15 -27.62 30.35 -9.82
C LEU A 15 -27.98 29.74 -8.46
N ASP A 16 -27.68 28.46 -8.25
CA ASP A 16 -27.89 27.75 -6.99
C ASP A 16 -26.84 28.09 -5.91
N GLY A 17 -25.86 28.96 -6.22
CA GLY A 17 -24.78 29.36 -5.31
C GLY A 17 -23.74 28.27 -5.07
N GLU A 18 -23.78 27.22 -5.87
CA GLU A 18 -23.04 25.99 -5.73
C GLU A 18 -21.56 26.16 -6.13
N LEU A 19 -21.23 27.20 -6.90
CA LEU A 19 -19.87 27.66 -7.25
C LEU A 19 -19.21 28.54 -6.17
N ALA A 20 -19.91 28.89 -5.08
CA ALA A 20 -19.36 29.71 -4.00
C ALA A 20 -18.24 29.06 -3.15
N PRO A 21 -18.22 27.73 -2.90
CA PRO A 21 -17.17 27.08 -2.11
C PRO A 21 -15.76 27.27 -2.70
N PRO A 22 -14.72 27.32 -1.86
CA PRO A 22 -13.34 27.61 -2.30
C PRO A 22 -12.79 26.56 -3.28
N GLU A 23 -13.30 25.33 -3.23
CA GLU A 23 -12.93 24.23 -4.12
C GLU A 23 -13.32 24.50 -5.58
N ARG A 24 -14.37 25.30 -5.82
CA ARG A 24 -14.87 25.67 -7.15
C ARG A 24 -14.54 27.10 -7.57
N ALA A 25 -13.59 27.74 -6.89
CA ALA A 25 -13.21 29.13 -7.17
C ALA A 25 -12.64 29.31 -8.60
N SER A 26 -11.95 28.31 -9.16
CA SER A 26 -11.48 28.35 -10.55
C SER A 26 -12.62 28.42 -11.56
N ASP A 27 -13.66 27.62 -11.33
CA ASP A 27 -14.81 27.51 -12.22
C ASP A 27 -15.64 28.78 -12.16
N ARG A 28 -15.82 29.33 -10.94
CA ARG A 28 -16.41 30.65 -10.74
C ARG A 28 -15.66 31.76 -11.47
N ALA A 29 -14.33 31.81 -11.34
CA ALA A 29 -13.51 32.82 -12.02
C ALA A 29 -13.58 32.67 -13.55
N ALA A 30 -13.58 31.44 -14.07
CA ALA A 30 -13.73 31.17 -15.50
C ALA A 30 -15.12 31.56 -16.02
N PHE A 31 -16.17 31.30 -15.24
CA PHE A 31 -17.55 31.68 -15.52
C PHE A 31 -17.72 33.21 -15.56
N GLU A 32 -17.22 33.91 -14.54
CA GLU A 32 -17.25 35.38 -14.46
C GLU A 32 -16.46 36.03 -15.62
N ALA A 33 -15.29 35.48 -15.97
CA ALA A 33 -14.51 35.94 -17.11
C ALA A 33 -15.22 35.72 -18.45
N HIS A 34 -15.92 34.59 -18.63
CA HIS A 34 -16.70 34.32 -19.84
C HIS A 34 -17.93 35.24 -19.92
N ARG A 35 -18.65 35.43 -18.80
CA ARG A 35 -19.77 36.39 -18.70
C ARG A 35 -19.34 37.80 -19.08
N ALA A 36 -18.16 38.25 -18.65
CA ALA A 36 -17.65 39.58 -18.98
C ALA A 36 -17.24 39.74 -20.46
N SER A 37 -16.92 38.64 -21.15
CA SER A 37 -16.42 38.68 -22.54
C SER A 37 -17.47 38.33 -23.58
N CYS A 38 -18.55 37.62 -23.24
CA CYS A 38 -19.60 37.19 -24.15
C CYS A 38 -20.97 37.81 -23.78
N ARG A 39 -21.47 38.73 -24.62
CA ARG A 39 -22.76 39.40 -24.40
C ARG A 39 -23.95 38.43 -24.34
N MET A 40 -23.99 37.43 -25.20
CA MET A 40 -25.10 36.46 -25.24
C MET A 40 -25.21 35.67 -23.93
N CYS A 41 -24.07 35.21 -23.40
CA CYS A 41 -24.02 34.49 -22.14
C CYS A 41 -24.33 35.40 -20.94
N ALA A 42 -23.96 36.70 -21.01
CA ALA A 42 -24.33 37.68 -19.99
C ALA A 42 -25.85 37.92 -19.93
N GLU A 43 -26.48 38.14 -21.08
CA GLU A 43 -27.94 38.32 -21.19
C GLU A 43 -28.67 37.07 -20.70
N LEU A 44 -28.23 35.87 -21.13
CA LEU A 44 -28.80 34.60 -20.68
C LEU A 44 -28.73 34.42 -19.15
N ALA A 45 -27.59 34.77 -18.54
CA ALA A 45 -27.42 34.65 -17.09
C ALA A 45 -28.27 35.65 -16.31
N GLU A 46 -28.50 36.85 -16.86
CA GLU A 46 -29.39 37.86 -16.27
C GLU A 46 -30.85 37.45 -16.38
N ASP A 47 -31.28 36.97 -17.55
CA ASP A 47 -32.64 36.46 -17.76
C ASP A 47 -32.93 35.27 -16.85
N ALA A 48 -32.02 34.31 -16.76
CA ALA A 48 -32.16 33.15 -15.88
C ALA A 48 -32.19 33.55 -14.39
N GLY A 49 -31.32 34.48 -13.97
CA GLY A 49 -31.35 35.03 -12.62
C GLY A 49 -32.65 35.76 -12.30
N SER A 50 -33.21 36.51 -13.25
CA SER A 50 -34.51 37.19 -13.09
C SER A 50 -35.66 36.20 -12.96
N ALA A 51 -35.62 35.07 -13.68
CA ALA A 51 -36.62 34.03 -13.59
C ALA A 51 -36.58 33.32 -12.22
N VAL A 52 -35.39 33.04 -11.69
CA VAL A 52 -35.21 32.48 -10.34
C VAL A 52 -35.75 33.44 -9.29
N ALA A 53 -35.34 34.71 -9.34
CA ALA A 53 -35.83 35.74 -8.42
C ALA A 53 -37.37 35.91 -8.49
N PHE A 54 -37.97 35.78 -9.68
CA PHE A 54 -39.42 35.80 -9.83
C PHE A 54 -40.09 34.58 -9.17
N MET A 55 -39.51 33.40 -9.30
CA MET A 55 -40.02 32.18 -8.65
C MET A 55 -39.92 32.26 -7.12
N GLU A 56 -38.90 32.92 -6.57
CA GLU A 56 -38.73 33.13 -5.13
C GLU A 56 -39.82 34.01 -4.50
N ILE A 57 -40.55 34.80 -5.29
CA ILE A 57 -41.69 35.62 -4.80
C ILE A 57 -42.89 34.74 -4.43
N ALA A 58 -42.91 33.48 -4.87
CA ALA A 58 -43.99 32.55 -4.55
C ALA A 58 -44.21 32.46 -3.03
N ALA A 59 -45.47 32.50 -2.61
CA ALA A 59 -45.83 32.42 -1.20
C ALA A 59 -45.33 31.11 -0.59
N ASP A 60 -44.75 31.20 0.61
CA ASP A 60 -44.34 30.01 1.36
C ASP A 60 -45.57 29.14 1.64
N VAL A 61 -45.51 27.88 1.20
CA VAL A 61 -46.63 26.94 1.31
C VAL A 61 -46.42 26.12 2.56
N GLU A 62 -47.33 26.27 3.54
CA GLU A 62 -47.33 25.42 4.74
C GLU A 62 -47.39 23.95 4.31
N PRO A 63 -46.37 23.14 4.65
CA PRO A 63 -46.34 21.75 4.25
C PRO A 63 -47.49 20.99 4.92
N PRO A 64 -48.24 20.14 4.19
CA PRO A 64 -49.35 19.38 4.77
C PRO A 64 -48.89 18.58 6.00
N PRO A 65 -49.66 18.54 7.09
CA PRO A 65 -49.22 17.94 8.36
C PRO A 65 -48.90 16.44 8.26
N ALA A 66 -49.42 15.76 7.23
CA ALA A 66 -49.13 14.34 6.95
C ALA A 66 -48.00 14.11 5.94
N LEU A 67 -47.32 15.15 5.45
CA LEU A 67 -46.27 15.05 4.42
C LEU A 67 -45.11 14.17 4.90
N MET A 68 -44.62 14.42 6.11
CA MET A 68 -43.52 13.65 6.70
C MET A 68 -43.88 12.15 6.80
N THR A 69 -45.08 11.84 7.30
CA THR A 69 -45.57 10.46 7.41
C THR A 69 -45.70 9.79 6.03
N LYS A 70 -46.19 10.50 5.02
CA LYS A 70 -46.28 9.99 3.64
C LYS A 70 -44.90 9.76 3.02
N ILE A 71 -43.95 10.68 3.20
CA ILE A 71 -42.57 10.53 2.72
C ILE A 71 -41.93 9.32 3.38
N LEU A 72 -42.06 9.20 4.70
CA LEU A 72 -41.51 8.06 5.44
C LEU A 72 -42.12 6.75 4.94
N HIS A 73 -43.44 6.69 4.76
CA HIS A 73 -44.10 5.50 4.23
C HIS A 73 -43.64 5.17 2.80
N SER A 74 -43.53 6.18 1.92
CA SER A 74 -43.14 5.98 0.50
C SER A 74 -41.67 5.62 0.29
N THR A 75 -40.77 6.20 1.08
CA THR A 75 -39.32 5.92 1.01
C THR A 75 -38.95 4.68 1.81
N ASN A 76 -39.68 4.39 2.90
CA ASN A 76 -39.49 3.17 3.67
C ASN A 76 -40.01 1.92 2.94
N ALA A 77 -41.16 2.03 2.24
CA ALA A 77 -41.77 0.89 1.53
C ALA A 77 -40.86 0.20 0.50
N GLY A 78 -39.79 0.86 0.03
CA GLY A 78 -38.78 0.27 -0.86
C GLY A 78 -37.70 -0.58 -0.18
N TRP A 79 -37.36 -0.33 1.10
CA TRP A 79 -36.33 -1.13 1.80
C TRP A 79 -36.91 -2.27 2.64
N GLU A 80 -38.15 -2.15 3.07
CA GLU A 80 -38.80 -3.22 3.84
C GLU A 80 -39.35 -4.38 2.97
N LEU A 81 -39.44 -4.22 1.65
CA LEU A 81 -40.04 -5.22 0.75
C LEU A 81 -39.02 -5.98 -0.12
N LYS A 82 -38.24 -6.89 0.49
CA LYS A 82 -37.92 -8.25 -0.08
C LYS A 82 -36.91 -9.10 0.74
N LEU A 83 -36.70 -8.86 2.04
CA LEU A 83 -35.78 -9.68 2.85
C LEU A 83 -36.48 -10.63 3.83
N ARG A 84 -37.80 -10.77 3.79
CA ARG A 84 -38.53 -11.72 4.64
C ARG A 84 -38.50 -13.15 4.07
N GLY A 85 -37.30 -13.70 3.91
CA GLY A 85 -37.11 -15.14 3.67
C GLY A 85 -37.33 -15.93 4.97
N ARG A 86 -38.18 -16.96 4.95
CA ARG A 86 -38.40 -17.84 6.11
C ARG A 86 -37.28 -18.88 6.19
N GLY A 87 -36.68 -19.09 7.37
CA GLY A 87 -35.60 -20.07 7.62
C GLY A 87 -34.18 -19.50 7.70
N ILE A 88 -33.15 -20.34 7.48
CA ILE A 88 -31.71 -19.98 7.58
C ILE A 88 -31.34 -18.76 6.71
N ARG A 89 -31.98 -18.63 5.55
CA ARG A 89 -31.83 -17.47 4.64
C ARG A 89 -32.28 -16.16 5.27
N GLY A 90 -33.29 -16.19 6.14
CA GLY A 90 -33.75 -15.04 6.92
C GLY A 90 -32.81 -14.68 8.07
N TRP A 91 -32.15 -15.67 8.70
CA TRP A 91 -31.14 -15.42 9.73
C TRP A 91 -29.87 -14.80 9.14
N ILE A 92 -29.37 -15.38 8.04
CA ILE A 92 -28.23 -14.85 7.26
C ILE A 92 -28.54 -13.43 6.77
N ASN A 93 -29.73 -13.19 6.22
CA ASN A 93 -30.11 -11.85 5.79
C ASN A 93 -30.24 -10.88 6.96
N ARG A 94 -30.64 -11.32 8.17
CA ARG A 94 -30.73 -10.45 9.35
C ARG A 94 -29.36 -10.09 9.91
N THR A 95 -28.38 -10.99 9.85
CA THR A 95 -27.01 -10.74 10.31
C THR A 95 -26.17 -9.99 9.27
N LEU A 96 -26.43 -10.19 7.97
CA LEU A 96 -25.71 -9.52 6.87
C LEU A 96 -26.42 -8.29 6.30
N ALA A 97 -27.68 -8.01 6.67
CA ALA A 97 -28.37 -6.75 6.35
C ALA A 97 -27.54 -5.49 6.64
N PRO A 98 -26.84 -5.35 7.80
CA PRO A 98 -26.00 -4.17 8.04
C PRO A 98 -24.72 -4.13 7.17
N VAL A 99 -24.30 -5.28 6.63
CA VAL A 99 -23.11 -5.44 5.79
C VAL A 99 -23.40 -5.20 4.30
N LEU A 100 -24.66 -5.33 3.86
CA LEU A 100 -25.08 -5.03 2.47
C LEU A 100 -25.23 -3.51 2.18
N ARG A 101 -24.54 -2.64 2.91
CA ARG A 101 -24.43 -1.22 2.50
C ARG A 101 -23.58 -1.12 1.23
N PRO A 102 -23.96 -0.31 0.22
CA PRO A 102 -23.25 -0.21 -1.07
C PRO A 102 -21.73 0.05 -0.96
N ARG A 103 -21.30 0.71 0.11
CA ARG A 103 -19.89 1.04 0.36
C ARG A 103 -19.02 -0.16 0.77
N LEU A 104 -19.58 -1.22 1.34
CA LEU A 104 -18.81 -2.39 1.77
C LEU A 104 -18.52 -3.38 0.64
N VAL A 105 -19.33 -3.37 -0.42
CA VAL A 105 -19.15 -4.23 -1.60
C VAL A 105 -17.81 -3.93 -2.30
N MET A 106 -17.44 -2.65 -2.42
CA MET A 106 -16.16 -2.25 -3.02
C MET A 106 -14.96 -2.84 -2.27
N GLY A 107 -14.95 -2.77 -0.94
CA GLY A 107 -13.87 -3.33 -0.11
C GLY A 107 -13.81 -4.84 -0.15
N ALA A 108 -14.96 -5.52 -0.09
CA ALA A 108 -15.04 -6.98 -0.19
C ALA A 108 -14.54 -7.49 -1.54
N MET A 109 -14.79 -6.76 -2.62
CA MET A 109 -14.26 -7.11 -3.95
C MET A 109 -12.74 -6.96 -4.01
N MET A 110 -12.18 -5.90 -3.41
CA MET A 110 -10.73 -5.69 -3.37
C MET A 110 -10.00 -6.76 -2.57
N THR A 111 -10.53 -7.14 -1.41
CA THR A 111 -9.91 -8.20 -0.59
C THR A 111 -10.02 -9.55 -1.28
N LEU A 112 -11.17 -9.87 -1.88
CA LEU A 112 -11.35 -11.11 -2.62
C LEU A 112 -10.41 -11.18 -3.83
N MET A 113 -10.26 -10.09 -4.59
CA MET A 113 -9.30 -10.02 -5.69
C MET A 113 -7.86 -10.19 -5.22
N SER A 114 -7.45 -9.50 -4.15
CA SER A 114 -6.11 -9.65 -3.57
C SER A 114 -5.82 -11.08 -3.12
N VAL A 115 -6.77 -11.71 -2.41
CA VAL A 115 -6.65 -13.10 -1.94
C VAL A 115 -6.58 -14.07 -3.11
N THR A 116 -7.38 -13.89 -4.17
CA THR A 116 -7.33 -14.74 -5.36
C THR A 116 -6.01 -14.59 -6.13
N MET A 117 -5.46 -13.37 -6.21
CA MET A 117 -4.14 -13.11 -6.80
C MET A 117 -3.03 -13.78 -5.99
N LEU A 118 -3.05 -13.63 -4.68
CA LEU A 118 -2.05 -14.24 -3.79
C LEU A 118 -2.12 -15.77 -3.85
N SER A 119 -3.33 -16.34 -3.90
CA SER A 119 -3.52 -17.79 -4.06
C SER A 119 -2.97 -18.31 -5.39
N ARG A 120 -3.08 -17.53 -6.47
CA ARG A 120 -2.49 -17.88 -7.78
C ARG A 120 -0.95 -17.77 -7.77
N CYS A 121 -0.40 -16.75 -7.12
CA CYS A 121 1.05 -16.55 -7.03
C CYS A 121 1.73 -17.57 -6.11
N ALA A 122 1.07 -17.98 -5.03
CA ALA A 122 1.61 -18.97 -4.06
C ALA A 122 1.55 -20.43 -4.57
N GLY A 123 1.18 -20.66 -5.83
CA GLY A 123 1.20 -21.99 -6.45
C GLY A 123 0.24 -22.99 -5.80
N ALA A 124 -0.87 -22.51 -5.22
CA ALA A 124 -1.89 -23.39 -4.65
C ALA A 124 -2.38 -24.37 -5.74
N PRO A 125 -2.44 -25.68 -5.46
CA PRO A 125 -2.82 -26.67 -6.47
C PRO A 125 -4.24 -26.36 -6.94
N LYS A 126 -4.42 -26.20 -8.26
CA LYS A 126 -5.71 -26.03 -8.95
C LYS A 126 -6.51 -27.35 -8.91
N LYS A 127 -6.74 -27.93 -7.72
CA LYS A 127 -7.70 -29.02 -7.59
C LYS A 127 -9.08 -28.41 -7.68
N VAL A 128 -9.87 -28.88 -8.64
CA VAL A 128 -11.27 -28.50 -8.79
C VAL A 128 -11.97 -28.97 -7.52
N LEU A 129 -12.24 -28.02 -6.62
CA LEU A 129 -12.91 -28.28 -5.34
C LEU A 129 -14.30 -28.83 -5.64
N THR A 130 -14.42 -30.15 -5.63
CA THR A 130 -15.68 -30.84 -5.78
C THR A 130 -16.38 -30.80 -4.42
N ALA A 131 -17.69 -30.59 -4.37
CA ALA A 131 -18.43 -30.47 -3.10
C ALA A 131 -18.26 -31.68 -2.16
N ALA A 132 -17.90 -32.85 -2.72
CA ALA A 132 -17.57 -34.06 -1.96
C ALA A 132 -16.21 -34.02 -1.23
N ASP A 133 -15.34 -33.06 -1.56
CA ASP A 133 -14.04 -32.84 -0.91
C ASP A 133 -14.12 -31.73 0.16
N LEU A 134 -15.30 -31.14 0.34
CA LEU A 134 -15.63 -30.20 1.40
C LEU A 134 -16.18 -30.89 2.66
N ASP A 135 -15.77 -32.14 2.89
CA ASP A 135 -16.01 -32.79 4.17
C ASP A 135 -15.06 -32.18 5.22
N PRO A 136 -15.60 -31.57 6.30
CA PRO A 136 -14.79 -30.82 7.25
C PRO A 136 -13.70 -31.69 7.90
N VAL A 137 -13.97 -32.99 8.08
CA VAL A 137 -13.02 -33.93 8.69
C VAL A 137 -11.81 -34.21 7.79
N ARG A 138 -12.02 -34.36 6.47
CA ARG A 138 -10.93 -34.59 5.51
C ARG A 138 -10.11 -33.33 5.26
N LEU A 139 -10.78 -32.18 5.29
CA LEU A 139 -10.09 -30.89 5.23
C LEU A 139 -9.15 -30.74 6.42
N TRP A 140 -9.63 -31.03 7.63
CA TRP A 140 -8.84 -30.95 8.86
C TRP A 140 -7.63 -31.87 8.83
N SER A 141 -7.77 -33.13 8.44
CA SER A 141 -6.62 -34.05 8.36
C SER A 141 -5.61 -33.63 7.29
N SER A 142 -6.07 -33.12 6.15
CA SER A 142 -5.17 -32.63 5.08
C SER A 142 -4.41 -31.34 5.47
N LEU A 143 -5.00 -30.51 6.32
CA LEU A 143 -4.36 -29.32 6.86
C LEU A 143 -3.32 -29.69 7.91
N ASP A 144 -3.67 -30.63 8.79
CA ASP A 144 -2.82 -31.12 9.88
C ASP A 144 -1.52 -31.77 9.36
N ASP A 145 -1.65 -32.60 8.32
CA ASP A 145 -0.51 -33.18 7.61
C ASP A 145 0.44 -32.15 6.98
N ARG A 146 -0.07 -30.95 6.68
CA ARG A 146 0.67 -29.87 6.03
C ARG A 146 1.33 -28.95 7.06
N THR A 147 0.64 -28.68 8.17
CA THR A 147 1.20 -27.94 9.31
C THR A 147 2.35 -28.71 9.94
N HIS A 148 2.21 -30.02 10.14
CA HIS A 148 3.28 -30.87 10.67
C HIS A 148 4.55 -30.83 9.79
N ARG A 149 4.39 -30.91 8.47
CA ARG A 149 5.54 -30.83 7.54
C ARG A 149 6.21 -29.46 7.51
N MET A 150 5.44 -28.38 7.68
CA MET A 150 5.97 -27.02 7.71
C MET A 150 6.70 -26.75 9.03
N TRP A 151 6.19 -27.32 10.13
CA TRP A 151 6.82 -27.28 11.45
C TRP A 151 8.18 -27.99 11.47
N ASP A 152 8.24 -29.23 10.96
CA ASP A 152 9.49 -30.00 10.88
C ASP A 152 10.57 -29.30 10.06
N ARG A 153 10.18 -28.65 8.96
CA ARG A 153 11.11 -27.90 8.10
C ARG A 153 11.65 -26.66 8.80
N THR A 154 10.82 -26.01 9.61
CA THR A 154 11.22 -24.82 10.39
C THR A 154 12.19 -25.22 11.50
N MET A 155 11.88 -26.29 12.25
CA MET A 155 12.71 -26.73 13.37
C MET A 155 14.12 -27.18 12.92
N LYS A 156 14.21 -27.97 11.83
CA LYS A 156 15.51 -28.37 11.24
C LYS A 156 16.33 -27.18 10.73
N SER A 157 15.66 -26.12 10.25
CA SER A 157 16.36 -24.91 9.80
C SER A 157 17.02 -24.17 10.97
N TYR A 158 16.42 -24.19 12.17
CA TYR A 158 17.02 -23.63 13.38
C TYR A 158 18.22 -24.46 13.87
N GLU A 159 18.13 -25.78 13.81
CA GLU A 159 19.22 -26.68 14.23
C GLU A 159 20.47 -26.52 13.35
N SER A 160 20.29 -26.32 12.04
CA SER A 160 21.40 -26.08 11.11
C SER A 160 22.21 -24.80 11.40
N MET A 161 21.58 -23.75 11.93
CA MET A 161 22.31 -22.53 12.30
C MET A 161 23.25 -22.78 13.48
N ARG A 162 22.84 -23.56 14.47
CA ARG A 162 23.66 -23.90 15.63
C ARG A 162 24.90 -24.72 15.24
N LEU A 163 24.74 -25.65 14.30
CA LEU A 163 25.84 -26.51 13.82
C LEU A 163 26.93 -25.72 13.06
N VAL A 164 26.54 -24.68 12.32
CA VAL A 164 27.50 -23.78 11.63
C VAL A 164 28.35 -22.99 12.63
N TYR A 165 27.80 -22.60 13.78
CA TYR A 165 28.59 -21.92 14.83
C TYR A 165 29.67 -22.83 15.40
N GLU A 166 29.38 -24.12 15.63
CA GLU A 166 30.36 -25.07 16.16
C GLU A 166 31.49 -25.36 15.16
N ILE A 167 31.17 -25.54 13.87
CA ILE A 167 32.19 -25.75 12.82
C ILE A 167 33.07 -24.51 12.64
N ARG A 168 32.47 -23.31 12.62
CA ARG A 168 33.24 -22.08 12.43
C ARG A 168 34.18 -21.80 13.60
N ASN A 169 33.81 -22.25 14.79
CA ASN A 169 34.69 -22.18 15.96
C ASN A 169 35.89 -23.14 15.83
N GLN A 170 35.69 -24.38 15.35
CA GLN A 170 36.78 -25.35 15.15
C GLN A 170 37.78 -24.92 14.06
N ILE A 171 37.32 -24.36 12.95
CA ILE A 171 38.21 -23.94 11.84
C ILE A 171 39.05 -22.74 12.24
N ASN A 172 38.47 -21.77 12.96
CA ASN A 172 39.22 -20.62 13.47
C ASN A 172 40.34 -21.04 14.42
N ASP A 173 40.08 -22.03 15.28
CA ASP A 173 41.07 -22.56 16.22
C ASP A 173 42.28 -23.19 15.48
N TRP A 174 42.04 -23.92 14.38
CA TRP A 174 43.11 -24.46 13.55
C TRP A 174 43.87 -23.39 12.76
N GLN A 175 43.20 -22.34 12.29
CA GLN A 175 43.87 -21.23 11.61
C GLN A 175 44.78 -20.44 12.55
N LEU A 176 44.35 -20.21 13.80
CA LEU A 176 45.18 -19.59 14.84
C LEU A 176 46.45 -20.41 15.12
N GLN A 177 46.34 -21.73 15.20
CA GLN A 177 47.51 -22.60 15.37
C GLN A 177 48.49 -22.55 14.19
N GLN A 178 47.99 -22.39 12.95
CA GLN A 178 48.86 -22.25 11.78
C GLN A 178 49.58 -20.92 11.74
N THR A 179 48.91 -19.82 12.10
CA THR A 179 49.55 -18.50 12.17
C THR A 179 50.62 -18.46 13.25
N ASP A 180 50.36 -19.03 14.43
CA ASP A 180 51.34 -19.09 15.52
C ASP A 180 52.57 -19.94 15.13
N ALA A 181 52.37 -21.01 14.36
CA ALA A 181 53.46 -21.85 13.85
C ALA A 181 54.27 -21.18 12.73
N GLU A 182 53.62 -20.42 11.85
CA GLU A 182 54.26 -19.65 10.78
C GLU A 182 55.09 -18.49 11.36
N GLU A 183 54.56 -17.77 12.36
CA GLU A 183 55.29 -16.71 13.06
C GLU A 183 56.53 -17.26 13.77
N ALA A 184 56.44 -18.40 14.47
CA ALA A 184 57.59 -19.06 15.09
C ALA A 184 58.65 -19.51 14.06
N ALA A 185 58.23 -19.95 12.86
CA ALA A 185 59.14 -20.33 11.79
C ALA A 185 59.81 -19.12 11.11
N VAL A 186 59.09 -18.02 10.95
CA VAL A 186 59.61 -16.76 10.40
C VAL A 186 60.65 -16.17 11.35
N GLU A 187 60.39 -16.17 12.66
CA GLU A 187 61.36 -15.73 13.68
C GLU A 187 62.66 -16.56 13.65
N ALA A 188 62.56 -17.88 13.50
CA ALA A 188 63.72 -18.75 13.35
C ALA A 188 64.54 -18.45 12.07
N SER A 189 63.87 -18.12 10.96
CA SER A 189 64.52 -17.77 9.68
C SER A 189 65.10 -16.35 9.67
N ALA A 190 64.50 -15.41 10.40
CA ALA A 190 65.00 -14.05 10.54
C ALA A 190 66.31 -14.04 11.35
N ASN A 191 66.43 -14.95 12.32
CA ASN A 191 67.64 -15.12 13.12
C ASN A 191 68.80 -15.69 12.27
N SER A 192 68.53 -16.61 11.34
CA SER A 192 69.57 -17.19 10.46
C SER A 192 70.05 -16.23 9.37
N ARG A 193 69.21 -15.29 8.91
CA ARG A 193 69.57 -14.31 7.86
C ARG A 193 70.59 -13.26 8.33
N LYS A 194 70.73 -13.01 9.64
CA LYS A 194 71.71 -12.03 10.17
C LYS A 194 73.16 -12.54 10.19
N LEU A 195 73.42 -13.80 9.86
CA LEU A 195 74.76 -14.42 9.95
C LEU A 195 75.57 -14.45 8.64
N ASN A 196 75.00 -14.11 7.47
CA ASN A 196 75.71 -14.20 6.19
C ASN A 196 75.64 -12.88 5.38
N ALA A 197 76.66 -12.02 5.52
CA ALA A 197 76.98 -10.97 4.55
C ALA A 197 78.52 -10.84 4.41
N PRO A 198 79.11 -10.98 3.21
CA PRO A 198 80.56 -11.00 3.03
C PRO A 198 81.18 -9.59 2.95
N VAL A 199 82.36 -9.46 3.54
CA VAL A 199 83.22 -8.26 3.60
C VAL A 199 84.02 -8.10 2.29
N THR A 200 84.01 -6.91 1.69
CA THR A 200 85.02 -6.51 0.68
C THR A 200 85.63 -5.17 1.09
N GLN A 201 86.95 -5.15 1.22
CA GLN A 201 87.78 -4.01 1.64
C GLN A 201 88.18 -3.15 0.43
N ALA A 202 88.22 -1.81 0.58
CA ALA A 202 89.27 -0.93 0.01
C ALA A 202 89.16 0.54 0.52
N LYS A 203 90.15 0.90 1.36
CA LYS A 203 90.86 2.16 1.68
C LYS A 203 90.25 3.59 1.56
N PRO A 204 90.79 4.56 2.36
CA PRO A 204 90.13 5.79 2.76
C PRO A 204 90.63 7.04 2.02
N THR A 205 89.80 8.09 1.97
CA THR A 205 90.23 9.47 1.69
C THR A 205 89.88 10.36 2.87
N GLU A 206 90.92 10.90 3.51
CA GLU A 206 90.87 11.94 4.53
C GLU A 206 90.29 13.24 3.97
N SER A 207 89.41 13.89 4.73
CA SER A 207 89.09 15.31 4.57
C SER A 207 89.57 16.06 5.81
N LYS A 208 90.69 16.78 5.69
CA LYS A 208 91.15 17.75 6.68
C LYS A 208 90.75 19.16 6.22
N GLN A 209 90.14 19.88 7.14
CA GLN A 209 89.87 21.32 7.10
C GLN A 209 91.17 22.14 7.00
N GLU A 210 91.18 23.23 6.22
CA GLU A 210 91.85 24.52 6.51
C GLU A 210 91.63 25.45 5.30
N ASN A 211 90.86 26.54 5.39
CA ASN A 211 91.14 27.86 5.99
C ASN A 211 91.61 28.89 4.94
N THR A 212 90.85 29.99 4.87
CA THR A 212 91.15 31.37 4.43
C THR A 212 92.13 31.65 3.27
N LYS A 213 91.62 32.36 2.26
CA LYS A 213 91.93 33.78 2.05
C LYS A 213 90.85 34.47 1.23
#